data_AF-A0A7X0NN91-F1
#
_entry.id   AF-A0A7X0NN91-F1
#
_cell.length_a   1.000
_cell.length_b   1.000
_cell.length_c   1.000
_cell.angle_alpha   90.00
_cell.angle_beta   90.00
_cell.angle_gamma   90.00
#
_symmetry.space_group_name_H-M   'P 1'
#
loop_
_entity.id
_entity.type
_entity.pdbx_description
1 polymer ?
#
loop_
_entity_poly.entity_id
_entity_poly.type
_entity_poly.pdbx_seq_one_letter_code
_entity_poly.pdbx_strand_id
1 'polypeptide(L)' 'MNNIQWMPVIGMAVGIVLGLAGAFGGLGAFLLVLVLGAVGFLVGRIAETGEINLSGLSVRRK' A
#
# COMPACT_ATOMS: atom_id res chain seq x y z
N MET A 1 6.27 2.89 -26.23
CA MET A 1 5.12 3.60 -25.64
C MET A 1 4.68 2.77 -24.44
N ASN A 2 5.28 2.99 -23.26
CA ASN A 2 4.95 2.21 -22.07
C ASN A 2 4.14 3.12 -21.13
N ASN A 3 2.91 3.37 -21.52
CA ASN A 3 1.90 4.04 -20.69
C ASN A 3 1.32 3.02 -19.71
N ILE A 4 2.17 2.41 -18.87
CA ILE A 4 1.71 1.49 -17.83
C ILE A 4 0.72 2.27 -16.96
N GLN A 5 -0.56 1.95 -17.11
CA GLN A 5 -1.63 2.56 -16.33
C GLN A 5 -1.57 1.90 -14.95
N TRP A 6 -0.76 2.47 -14.07
CA TRP A 6 -0.57 1.99 -12.70
C TRP A 6 -1.84 2.10 -11.86
N MET A 7 -2.72 3.07 -12.18
CA MET A 7 -3.99 3.28 -11.49
C MET A 7 -4.90 2.04 -11.48
N PRO A 8 -5.14 1.34 -12.60
CA PRO A 8 -5.83 0.05 -12.61
C PRO A 8 -5.23 -1.01 -11.67
N VAL A 9 -3.90 -1.16 -11.66
CA VAL A 9 -3.21 -2.17 -10.84
C VAL A 9 -3.37 -1.85 -9.35
N ILE A 10 -3.22 -0.57 -9.00
CA ILE A 10 -3.44 -0.07 -7.64
C ILE A 10 -4.91 -0.29 -7.23
N GLY A 11 -5.86 0.04 -8.10
CA GLY A 11 -7.29 -0.20 -7.85
C GLY A 11 -7.62 -1.68 -7.64
N MET A 12 -7.01 -2.57 -8.43
CA MET A 12 -7.16 -4.01 -8.26
C MET A 12 -6.61 -4.50 -6.91
N ALA A 13 -5.39 -4.07 -6.55
CA ALA A 13 -4.76 -4.43 -5.29
C ALA A 13 -5.59 -3.96 -4.09
N VAL A 14 -6.07 -2.71 -4.14
CA VAL A 14 -6.97 -2.15 -3.11
C VAL A 14 -8.27 -2.95 -3.02
N GLY A 15 -8.89 -3.29 -4.14
CA GLY A 15 -10.11 -4.10 -4.18
C GLY A 15 -9.94 -5.49 -3.56
N ILE A 16 -8.82 -6.16 -3.81
CA ILE A 16 -8.51 -7.48 -3.20
C ILE A 16 -8.35 -7.35 -1.68
N VAL A 17 -7.62 -6.33 -1.22
CA VAL A 17 -7.42 -6.07 0.22
C VAL A 17 -8.75 -5.75 0.91
N LEU A 18 -9.61 -4.94 0.28
CA LEU A 18 -10.93 -4.61 0.79
C LEU A 18 -11.88 -5.82 0.80
N GLY A 19 -11.82 -6.69 -0.20
CA GLY A 19 -12.58 -7.95 -0.25
C GLY A 19 -12.18 -8.90 0.88
N LEU A 20 -10.89 -9.00 1.17
CA LEU A 20 -10.36 -9.72 2.33
C LEU A 20 -10.85 -9.12 3.66
N ALA A 21 -10.86 -7.79 3.79
CA ALA A 21 -11.39 -7.11 4.97
C ALA A 21 -12.90 -7.37 5.16
N GLY A 22 -13.66 -7.41 4.07
CA GLY A 22 -15.10 -7.71 4.08
C GLY A 22 -15.44 -9.17 4.40
N ALA A 23 -14.53 -10.12 4.09
CA ALA A 23 -14.73 -11.55 4.35
C ALA A 23 -14.88 -11.90 5.84
N PHE A 24 -14.43 -11.04 6.74
CA PHE A 24 -14.60 -11.21 8.19
C PHE A 24 -16.05 -10.97 8.68
N GLY A 25 -16.97 -10.54 7.82
CA GLY A 25 -18.40 -10.75 8.02
C GLY A 25 -19.06 -9.95 9.16
N GLY A 26 -18.68 -8.68 9.34
CA GLY A 26 -19.36 -7.76 10.27
C GLY A 26 -18.76 -6.36 10.30
N LEU A 27 -19.56 -5.34 10.63
CA LEU A 27 -19.12 -3.94 10.71
C LEU A 27 -17.94 -3.76 11.68
N GLY A 28 -17.92 -4.48 12.79
CA GLY A 28 -16.84 -4.44 13.78
C GLY A 28 -15.52 -5.03 13.28
N ALA A 29 -15.56 -6.18 12.59
CA ALA A 29 -14.37 -6.83 12.07
C ALA A 29 -13.78 -6.04 10.87
N PHE A 30 -14.64 -5.48 10.02
CA PHE A 30 -14.22 -4.59 8.94
C PHE A 30 -13.56 -3.32 9.48
N LEU A 31 -14.13 -2.69 10.51
CA LEU A 31 -13.53 -1.50 11.14
C LEU A 31 -12.18 -1.80 11.78
N LEU A 32 -12.00 -2.96 12.43
CA LEU A 32 -10.69 -3.36 12.95
C LEU A 32 -9.65 -3.52 11.84
N VAL A 33 -10.01 -4.15 10.72
CA VAL A 33 -9.10 -4.30 9.57
C VAL A 33 -8.82 -2.95 8.90
N LEU A 34 -9.82 -2.06 8.82
CA LEU A 34 -9.65 -0.69 8.31
C LEU A 34 -8.67 0.09 9.18
N VAL A 35 -8.81 0.02 10.51
CA VAL A 35 -7.90 0.65 11.46
C VAL A 35 -6.51 0.05 11.36
N LEU A 36 -6.38 -1.28 11.25
CA LEU A 36 -5.09 -1.93 11.07
C LEU A 36 -4.42 -1.54 9.74
N GLY A 37 -5.21 -1.42 8.66
CA GLY A 37 -4.74 -0.93 7.37
C GLY A 37 -4.29 0.53 7.43
N ALA A 38 -5.03 1.39 8.14
CA ALA A 38 -4.65 2.78 8.37
C ALA A 38 -3.36 2.89 9.21
N VAL A 39 -3.19 2.05 10.23
CA VAL A 39 -1.97 1.95 11.02
C VAL A 39 -0.80 1.47 10.14
N GLY A 40 -0.99 0.42 9.34
CA GLY A 40 0.02 -0.06 8.40
C GLY A 40 0.41 0.98 7.34
N PHE A 41 -0.57 1.74 6.83
CA PHE A 41 -0.31 2.87 5.93
C PHE A 41 0.47 3.98 6.62
N LEU A 42 0.12 4.32 7.87
CA LEU A 42 0.81 5.36 8.62
C LEU A 42 2.25 4.95 8.94
N VAL A 43 2.48 3.69 9.34
CA VAL A 43 3.81 3.12 9.55
C VAL A 43 4.62 3.09 8.24
N GLY A 44 4.01 2.65 7.13
CA GLY A 44 4.64 2.67 5.81
C GLY A 44 4.98 4.09 5.36
N ARG A 45 4.08 5.05 5.59
CA ARG A 45 4.29 6.47 5.29
C ARG A 45 5.42 7.06 6.11
N ILE A 46 5.54 6.69 7.39
CA ILE A 46 6.65 7.11 8.26
C ILE A 46 7.96 6.45 7.79
N ALA A 47 7.94 5.17 7.41
CA ALA A 47 9.10 4.47 6.87
C ALA A 47 9.58 5.06 5.52
N GLU A 48 8.65 5.47 4.65
CA GLU A 48 8.95 6.14 3.38
C GLU A 48 9.40 7.61 3.56
N THR A 49 8.85 8.32 4.56
CA THR A 49 9.24 9.71 4.86
C THR A 49 10.56 9.78 5.64
N GLY A 50 10.99 8.68 6.28
CA GLY A 50 12.18 8.56 7.11
C GLY A 50 13.50 8.20 6.40
N GLU A 51 13.83 8.83 5.28
CA GLU A 51 15.18 8.81 4.70
C GLU A 51 15.75 7.49 4.12
N ILE A 52 14.94 6.60 3.55
CA ILE A 52 15.55 5.57 2.70
C ILE A 52 15.74 6.15 1.30
N ASN A 53 16.80 6.94 1.16
CA ASN A 53 17.27 7.55 -0.08
C ASN A 53 17.74 6.45 -1.05
N LEU A 54 16.81 5.77 -1.72
CA LEU A 54 17.08 4.77 -2.75
C LEU A 54 17.86 5.34 -3.95
N SER A 55 17.94 6.67 -4.06
CA SER A 55 18.80 7.39 -5.00
C SER A 55 20.29 7.16 -4.75
N GLY A 56 20.71 6.81 -3.53
CA GLY A 56 22.12 6.53 -3.19
C GLY A 56 22.69 5.23 -3.76
N LEU A 57 21.82 4.28 -4.17
CA LEU A 57 22.24 2.99 -4.74
C LEU A 57 22.05 2.90 -6.27
N SER A 58 21.49 3.93 -6.92
CA SER A 58 21.33 3.96 -8.39
C SER A 58 22.51 4.59 -9.14
N VAL A 59 23.45 5.24 -8.43
CA VAL A 59 24.61 5.94 -9.00
C VAL A 59 25.87 5.07 -8.96
N ARG A 60 25.83 3.84 -9.48
CA ARG A 60 27.07 3.12 -9.86
C ARG A 60 26.87 1.95 -10.82
N ARG A 61 26.26 2.20 -11.98
CA ARG A 61 26.51 1.35 -13.14
C ARG A 61 27.15 2.21 -14.22
N LYS A 62 28.49 2.19 -14.19
CA LYS A 62 29.35 2.53 -15.32
C LYS A 62 29.16 1.50 -16.43
#